data_AF-A0A2J6ST53-F1
#
_entry.id   AF-A0A2J6ST53-F1
#
_cell.length_a   1.000
_cell.length_b   1.000
_cell.length_c   1.000
_cell.angle_alpha   90.00
_cell.angle_beta   90.00
_cell.angle_gamma   90.00
#
_symmetry.space_group_name_H-M   'P 1'
#
loop_
_entity.id
_entity.type
_entity.pdbx_description
1 polymer ?
#
loop_
_entity_poly.entity_id
_entity_poly.type
_entity_poly.pdbx_seq_one_letter_code
_entity_poly.pdbx_strand_id
1 'polypeptide(L)'
;MKNAEVMEQLIKKEVIILGIANLSEFCGYIAENMTPGWSAVGGQTRSAYETGPPPDFKVLIMAMPCSGPSSGSAVGVSAGFAPLSLGTETRGSLVYPASKAGLYAMRPAHGSVSAKGVFRISRSFDVIGLMARTPSDVNLLAESI
;
A
#
# COMPACT_ATOMS: atom_id res chain seq x y z
N MET A 1 13.53 8.36 16.21
CA MET A 1 13.58 7.85 14.81
C MET A 1 13.44 9.03 13.86
N LYS A 2 14.02 8.96 12.66
CA LYS A 2 13.86 9.99 11.62
C LYS A 2 12.80 9.54 10.61
N ASN A 3 12.10 10.47 10.00
CA ASN A 3 11.13 10.15 8.94
C ASN A 3 11.85 9.63 7.69
N ALA A 4 11.12 8.89 6.85
CA ALA A 4 11.54 8.61 5.49
C ALA A 4 11.55 9.91 4.66
N GLU A 5 12.40 9.96 3.64
CA GLU A 5 12.59 11.20 2.84
C GLU A 5 11.30 11.64 2.13
N VAL A 6 10.51 10.69 1.61
CA VAL A 6 9.19 10.96 1.03
C VAL A 6 8.23 11.60 2.04
N MET A 7 8.31 11.22 3.31
CA MET A 7 7.45 11.77 4.35
C MET A 7 7.87 13.20 4.69
N GLU A 8 9.18 13.48 4.72
CA GLU A 8 9.70 14.84 4.88
C GLU A 8 9.25 15.76 3.73
N GLN A 9 9.23 15.27 2.49
CA GLN A 9 8.74 16.03 1.34
C GLN A 9 7.25 16.37 1.47
N LEU A 10 6.43 15.39 1.87
CA LEU A 10 5.00 15.60 2.10
C LEU A 10 4.73 16.59 3.23
N ILE A 11 5.43 16.46 4.36
CA ILE A 11 5.30 17.38 5.50
C ILE A 11 5.68 18.81 5.10
N LYS A 12 6.75 18.99 4.30
CA LYS A 12 7.15 20.30 3.77
C LYS A 12 6.10 20.95 2.87
N LYS A 13 5.24 20.15 2.22
CA LYS A 13 4.10 20.61 1.42
C LYS A 13 2.80 20.67 2.25
N GLU A 14 2.91 20.67 3.57
CA GLU A 14 1.80 20.79 4.52
C GLU A 14 0.76 19.67 4.42
N VAL A 15 1.17 18.50 3.89
CA VAL A 15 0.32 17.31 3.85
C VAL A 15 0.20 16.72 5.25
N ILE A 16 -1.04 16.55 5.72
CA ILE A 16 -1.32 15.96 7.03
C ILE A 16 -1.24 14.43 6.92
N ILE A 17 -0.38 13.83 7.74
CA ILE A 17 -0.24 12.37 7.83
C ILE A 17 -1.23 11.82 8.86
N LEU A 18 -2.30 11.17 8.38
CA LEU A 18 -3.35 10.63 9.25
C LEU A 18 -2.90 9.41 10.06
N GLY A 19 -1.97 8.62 9.55
CA GLY A 19 -1.48 7.43 10.24
C GLY A 19 -0.71 6.48 9.33
N ILE A 20 -0.47 5.28 9.86
CA ILE A 20 0.21 4.19 9.17
C ILE A 20 -0.81 3.08 8.91
N ALA A 21 -0.89 2.62 7.67
CA ALA A 21 -1.78 1.52 7.31
C ALA A 21 -1.11 0.16 7.57
N ASN A 22 -1.94 -0.86 7.82
CA ASN A 22 -1.47 -2.24 7.94
C ASN A 22 -0.93 -2.77 6.59
N LEU A 23 -0.13 -3.83 6.64
CA LEU A 23 0.43 -4.50 5.46
C LEU A 23 0.48 -6.02 5.65
N SER A 24 0.74 -6.77 4.58
CA SER A 24 1.23 -8.14 4.74
C SER A 24 2.62 -8.11 5.38
N GLU A 25 2.84 -8.87 6.45
CA GLU A 25 4.08 -8.87 7.22
C GLU A 25 5.33 -9.06 6.35
N PHE A 26 6.39 -8.29 6.65
CA PHE A 26 7.62 -8.20 5.84
C PHE A 26 7.35 -8.07 4.33
N CYS A 27 6.35 -7.26 3.98
CA CYS A 27 5.99 -6.98 2.60
C CYS A 27 5.66 -8.23 1.75
N GLY A 28 5.18 -9.33 2.35
CA GLY A 28 4.91 -10.55 1.59
C GLY A 28 5.92 -11.68 1.79
N TYR A 29 7.06 -11.43 2.43
CA TYR A 29 8.25 -12.28 2.32
C TYR A 29 8.64 -13.02 3.62
N ILE A 30 7.69 -13.25 4.53
CA ILE A 30 7.93 -14.04 5.74
C ILE A 30 7.73 -15.55 5.54
N ALA A 31 6.78 -15.95 4.70
CA ALA A 31 6.44 -17.35 4.44
C ALA A 31 5.70 -17.50 3.09
N GLU A 32 5.82 -18.67 2.44
CA GLU A 32 5.21 -18.95 1.14
C GLU A 32 3.67 -18.89 1.17
N ASN A 33 3.06 -19.38 2.25
CA ASN A 33 1.60 -19.47 2.41
C ASN A 33 1.07 -18.46 3.44
N MET A 34 1.70 -17.30 3.54
CA MET A 34 1.19 -16.22 4.39
C MET A 34 -0.16 -15.71 3.88
N THR A 35 -1.05 -15.38 4.82
CA THR A 35 -2.30 -14.69 4.51
C THR A 35 -2.04 -13.23 4.10
N PRO A 36 -2.46 -12.79 2.89
CA PRO A 36 -2.32 -11.40 2.47
C PRO A 36 -3.03 -10.43 3.40
N GLY A 37 -2.37 -9.31 3.68
CA GLY A 37 -2.87 -8.25 4.55
C GLY A 37 -2.89 -8.59 6.03
N TRP A 38 -2.32 -9.74 6.43
CA TRP A 38 -2.08 -10.08 7.82
C TRP A 38 -0.72 -9.58 8.30
N SER A 39 -0.67 -9.05 9.53
CA SER A 39 0.58 -8.87 10.29
C SER A 39 0.37 -9.15 11.77
N ALA A 40 1.43 -9.48 12.50
CA ALA A 40 1.34 -9.73 13.94
C ALA A 40 0.85 -8.50 14.73
N VAL A 41 1.16 -7.29 14.25
CA VAL A 41 0.80 -6.03 14.92
C VAL A 41 -0.59 -5.55 14.51
N GLY A 42 -0.92 -5.59 13.22
CA GLY A 42 -2.16 -5.02 12.67
C GLY A 42 -3.29 -6.04 12.49
N GLY A 43 -3.03 -7.32 12.72
CA GLY A 43 -3.99 -8.40 12.46
C GLY A 43 -4.34 -8.52 10.97
N GLN A 44 -5.53 -9.03 10.67
CA GLN A 44 -6.01 -9.25 9.31
C GLN A 44 -6.69 -8.00 8.74
N THR A 45 -6.11 -7.43 7.69
CA THR A 45 -6.78 -6.42 6.86
C THR A 45 -7.89 -7.07 6.02
N ARG A 46 -9.11 -6.53 6.08
CA ARG A 46 -10.25 -7.01 5.29
C ARG A 46 -10.63 -6.00 4.22
N SER A 47 -11.12 -6.47 3.08
CA SER A 47 -11.56 -5.57 2.00
C SER A 47 -12.83 -4.81 2.40
N ALA A 48 -12.94 -3.55 1.99
CA ALA A 48 -14.15 -2.74 2.18
C ALA A 48 -15.38 -3.30 1.42
N TYR A 49 -15.15 -4.15 0.42
CA TYR A 49 -16.19 -4.78 -0.40
C TYR A 49 -16.55 -6.20 0.04
N GLU A 50 -15.89 -6.72 1.07
CA GLU A 50 -16.13 -8.08 1.54
C GLU A 50 -17.32 -8.12 2.49
N THR A 51 -18.43 -8.72 2.06
CA THR A 51 -19.67 -8.83 2.84
C THR A 51 -19.89 -10.22 3.45
N GLY A 52 -18.89 -11.11 3.37
CA GLY A 52 -18.98 -12.51 3.80
C GLY A 52 -17.97 -12.91 4.88
N PRO A 53 -17.96 -14.18 5.32
CA PRO A 53 -16.87 -14.72 6.12
C PRO A 53 -15.56 -14.71 5.33
N PRO A 54 -14.38 -14.68 6.01
CA PRO A 54 -13.10 -14.68 5.33
C PRO A 54 -12.98 -15.88 4.36
N PRO A 55 -12.48 -15.69 3.13
CA PRO A 55 -12.26 -16.78 2.19
C PRO A 55 -11.22 -17.76 2.72
N ASP A 56 -11.33 -19.03 2.33
CA ASP A 56 -10.35 -20.06 2.70
C ASP A 56 -8.92 -19.62 2.36
N PHE A 57 -8.03 -19.69 3.35
CA PHE A 57 -6.65 -19.15 3.32
C PHE A 57 -5.69 -19.84 2.32
N LYS A 58 -6.19 -20.67 1.40
CA LYS A 58 -5.39 -21.39 0.36
C LYS A 58 -5.27 -20.62 -0.96
N VAL A 59 -5.74 -19.38 -1.00
CA VAL A 59 -5.78 -18.58 -2.22
C VAL A 59 -4.45 -17.82 -2.37
N LEU A 60 -3.86 -17.86 -3.58
CA LEU A 60 -2.66 -17.10 -3.96
C LEU A 60 -2.73 -15.64 -3.46
N ILE A 61 -1.57 -15.04 -3.11
CA ILE A 61 -1.49 -13.71 -2.52
C ILE A 61 -2.28 -12.64 -3.30
N MET A 62 -2.33 -12.75 -4.64
CA MET A 62 -3.05 -11.82 -5.51
C MET A 62 -4.57 -12.06 -5.61
N ALA A 63 -5.04 -13.24 -5.23
CA ALA A 63 -6.44 -13.63 -5.40
C ALA A 63 -7.31 -13.35 -4.17
N MET A 64 -6.70 -13.06 -3.00
CA MET A 64 -7.44 -12.57 -1.84
C MET A 64 -8.05 -11.18 -2.06
N PRO A 65 -9.24 -10.87 -1.49
CA PRO A 65 -9.95 -9.61 -1.72
C PRO A 65 -9.20 -8.33 -1.28
N CYS A 66 -8.27 -8.41 -0.32
CA CYS A 66 -7.43 -7.26 0.06
C CYS A 66 -6.07 -7.24 -0.65
N SER A 67 -5.63 -8.36 -1.23
CA SER A 67 -4.28 -8.60 -1.77
C SER A 67 -3.16 -8.05 -0.85
N GLY A 68 -1.98 -7.70 -1.37
CA GLY A 68 -0.93 -7.09 -0.58
C GLY A 68 0.44 -7.05 -1.26
N PRO A 69 1.48 -6.61 -0.54
CA PRO A 69 1.48 -6.14 0.85
C PRO A 69 0.82 -4.80 1.15
N SER A 70 0.56 -3.90 0.20
CA SER A 70 -0.02 -2.57 0.50
C SER A 70 -1.54 -2.61 0.76
N SER A 71 -2.03 -3.65 1.45
CA SER A 71 -3.45 -3.94 1.66
C SER A 71 -4.15 -2.85 2.48
N GLY A 72 -3.57 -2.43 3.60
CA GLY A 72 -4.18 -1.42 4.47
C GLY A 72 -4.26 -0.05 3.79
N SER A 73 -3.27 0.32 2.99
CA SER A 73 -3.29 1.59 2.25
C SER A 73 -4.42 1.59 1.22
N ALA A 74 -4.58 0.51 0.45
CA ALA A 74 -5.66 0.37 -0.51
C ALA A 74 -7.04 0.33 0.17
N VAL A 75 -7.20 -0.50 1.21
CA VAL A 75 -8.46 -0.61 1.96
C VAL A 75 -8.82 0.69 2.66
N GLY A 76 -7.85 1.38 3.26
CA GLY A 76 -8.09 2.65 3.96
C GLY A 76 -8.64 3.74 3.03
N VAL A 77 -8.14 3.80 1.79
CA VAL A 77 -8.67 4.73 0.79
C VAL A 77 -10.03 4.29 0.26
N SER A 78 -10.26 3.00 0.01
CA SER A 78 -11.56 2.52 -0.49
C SER A 78 -12.67 2.60 0.57
N ALA A 79 -12.34 2.38 1.84
CA ALA A 79 -13.26 2.53 2.97
C ALA A 79 -13.51 4.00 3.36
N GLY A 80 -12.77 4.97 2.79
CA GLY A 80 -12.95 6.39 3.06
C GLY A 80 -12.23 6.92 4.31
N PHE A 81 -11.30 6.17 4.90
CA PHE A 81 -10.50 6.64 6.04
C PHE A 81 -9.48 7.72 5.64
N ALA A 82 -9.04 7.71 4.38
CA ALA A 82 -8.17 8.74 3.81
C ALA A 82 -8.54 9.02 2.34
N PRO A 83 -8.26 10.22 1.80
CA PRO A 83 -8.42 10.49 0.38
C PRO A 83 -7.30 9.90 -0.48
N LEU A 84 -6.10 9.79 0.10
CA LEU A 84 -4.85 9.44 -0.56
C LEU A 84 -4.08 8.45 0.31
N SER A 85 -3.29 7.57 -0.31
CA SER A 85 -2.31 6.77 0.42
C SER A 85 -1.07 6.48 -0.40
N LEU A 86 0.01 6.20 0.33
CA LEU A 86 1.23 5.61 -0.22
C LEU A 86 1.23 4.09 0.01
N GLY A 87 1.82 3.37 -0.92
CA GLY A 87 2.18 1.95 -0.76
C GLY A 87 3.58 1.69 -1.27
N THR A 88 4.07 0.46 -1.10
CA THR A 88 5.34 0.03 -1.68
C THR A 88 5.13 -1.12 -2.64
N GLU A 89 5.93 -1.15 -3.71
CA GLU A 89 5.91 -2.23 -4.67
C GLU A 89 7.28 -2.72 -5.09
N THR A 90 7.51 -4.02 -4.82
CA THR A 90 8.55 -4.83 -5.46
C THR A 90 8.01 -5.47 -6.74
N ARG A 91 6.82 -6.09 -6.65
CA ARG A 91 6.15 -6.74 -7.79
C ARG A 91 4.65 -6.86 -7.52
N GLY A 92 3.85 -5.99 -8.14
CA GLY A 92 2.39 -6.01 -8.06
C GLY A 92 1.76 -5.58 -6.72
N SER A 93 2.59 -5.34 -5.70
CA SER A 93 2.21 -5.05 -4.33
C SER A 93 1.45 -3.73 -4.09
N LEU A 94 1.37 -2.88 -5.10
CA LEU A 94 0.57 -1.66 -5.16
C LEU A 94 -0.61 -1.85 -6.11
N VAL A 95 -0.35 -2.32 -7.33
CA VAL A 95 -1.40 -2.42 -8.36
C VAL A 95 -2.43 -3.50 -8.08
N TYR A 96 -2.05 -4.63 -7.46
CA TYR A 96 -3.00 -5.68 -7.08
C TYR A 96 -3.95 -5.24 -5.96
N PRO A 97 -3.48 -4.75 -4.79
CA PRO A 97 -4.41 -4.28 -3.75
C PRO A 97 -5.25 -3.10 -4.22
N ALA A 98 -4.69 -2.17 -5.01
CA ALA A 98 -5.48 -1.08 -5.59
C ALA A 98 -6.60 -1.58 -6.53
N SER A 99 -6.28 -2.53 -7.42
CA SER A 99 -7.28 -3.13 -8.31
C SER A 99 -8.40 -3.83 -7.54
N LYS A 100 -8.06 -4.55 -6.46
CA LYS A 100 -9.06 -5.19 -5.60
C LYS A 100 -9.88 -4.20 -4.77
N ALA A 101 -9.30 -3.06 -4.44
CA ALA A 101 -9.95 -1.98 -3.71
C ALA A 101 -10.68 -0.96 -4.61
N GLY A 102 -10.75 -1.20 -5.93
CA GLY A 102 -11.42 -0.28 -6.86
C GLY A 102 -10.77 1.09 -6.96
N LEU A 103 -9.44 1.15 -6.84
CA LEU A 103 -8.66 2.40 -6.82
C LEU A 103 -7.80 2.57 -8.08
N TYR A 104 -7.44 3.82 -8.33
CA TYR A 104 -6.36 4.16 -9.24
C TYR A 104 -5.03 4.07 -8.49
N ALA A 105 -4.05 3.44 -9.13
CA ALA A 105 -2.70 3.36 -8.61
C ALA A 105 -1.67 3.76 -9.67
N MET A 106 -0.64 4.46 -9.23
CA MET A 106 0.52 4.77 -10.04
C MET A 106 1.74 4.17 -9.38
N ARG A 107 2.45 3.33 -10.14
CA ARG A 107 3.81 2.88 -9.83
C ARG A 107 4.78 3.78 -10.62
N PRO A 108 5.46 4.73 -9.97
CA PRO A 108 6.43 5.59 -10.64
C PRO A 108 7.61 4.81 -11.21
N ALA A 109 8.41 5.47 -12.06
CA ALA A 109 9.68 4.92 -12.51
C ALA A 109 10.59 4.61 -11.31
N HIS A 110 11.35 3.51 -11.39
CA HIS A 110 12.27 3.15 -10.31
C HIS A 110 13.26 4.28 -10.04
N GLY A 111 13.44 4.62 -8.76
CA GLY A 111 14.32 5.71 -8.32
C GLY A 111 13.76 7.12 -8.43
N SER A 112 12.58 7.33 -9.03
CA SER A 112 11.96 8.66 -9.13
C SER A 112 11.50 9.22 -7.77
N VAL A 113 11.10 8.34 -6.85
CA VAL A 113 10.76 8.68 -5.46
C VAL A 113 11.80 8.07 -4.54
N SER A 114 12.38 8.87 -3.63
CA SER A 114 13.40 8.39 -2.70
C SER A 114 12.81 7.38 -1.71
N ALA A 115 13.30 6.14 -1.79
CA ALA A 115 12.97 5.07 -0.82
C ALA A 115 13.85 5.13 0.45
N LYS A 116 14.55 6.25 0.70
CA LYS A 116 15.41 6.40 1.88
C LYS A 116 14.58 6.45 3.16
N GLY A 117 14.91 5.58 4.11
CA GLY A 117 14.17 5.43 5.37
C GLY A 117 12.92 4.56 5.26
N VAL A 118 12.67 3.95 4.09
CA VAL A 118 11.61 2.94 3.90
C VAL A 118 12.24 1.54 3.97
N PHE A 119 11.53 0.58 4.56
CA PHE A 119 11.93 -0.83 4.53
C PHE A 119 11.89 -1.35 3.09
N ARG A 120 12.91 -2.11 2.68
CA ARG A 120 13.08 -2.58 1.31
C ARG A 120 13.34 -4.08 1.27
N ILE A 121 12.59 -4.78 0.42
CA ILE A 121 12.89 -6.16 0.00
C ILE A 121 13.99 -6.15 -1.06
N SER A 122 13.90 -5.25 -2.05
CA SER A 122 14.80 -5.20 -3.19
C SER A 122 15.19 -3.77 -3.58
N ARG A 123 16.49 -3.50 -3.56
CA ARG A 123 17.02 -2.21 -4.03
C ARG A 123 16.74 -1.96 -5.51
N SER A 124 16.61 -3.01 -6.31
CA SER A 124 16.44 -2.91 -7.77
C SER A 124 14.99 -2.81 -8.22
N PHE A 125 14.03 -3.24 -7.39
CA PHE A 125 12.62 -3.28 -7.79
C PHE A 125 11.69 -2.45 -6.91
N ASP A 126 12.08 -2.15 -5.67
CA ASP A 126 11.20 -1.45 -4.74
C ASP A 126 10.99 0.01 -5.15
N VAL A 127 9.71 0.38 -5.22
CA VAL A 127 9.22 1.72 -5.53
C VAL A 127 8.16 2.12 -4.50
N ILE A 128 8.11 3.40 -4.14
CA ILE A 128 6.98 3.98 -3.41
C ILE A 128 5.91 4.37 -4.43
N GLY A 129 4.72 3.82 -4.29
CA GLY A 129 3.60 4.05 -5.19
C GLY A 129 2.46 4.83 -4.55
N LEU A 130 1.57 5.30 -5.41
CA LEU A 130 0.47 6.21 -5.07
C LEU A 130 -0.86 5.50 -5.28
N MET A 131 -1.83 5.72 -4.40
CA MET A 131 -3.20 5.20 -4.52
C MET A 131 -4.24 6.25 -4.16
N ALA A 132 -5.27 6.38 -4.99
CA ALA A 132 -6.41 7.26 -4.76
C ALA A 132 -7.69 6.78 -5.47
N ARG A 133 -8.84 7.40 -5.16
CA ARG A 133 -10.14 7.09 -5.80
C ARG A 133 -10.31 7.73 -7.18
N THR A 134 -9.52 8.75 -7.51
CA THR A 134 -9.58 9.42 -8.81
C THR A 134 -8.18 9.61 -9.41
N PRO A 135 -8.04 9.68 -10.75
CA PRO A 135 -6.76 9.99 -11.38
C PRO A 135 -6.22 11.36 -10.99
N SER A 136 -7.10 12.35 -10.80
CA SER A 136 -6.72 13.70 -10.37
C SER A 136 -6.06 13.70 -9.00
N ASP A 137 -6.60 12.90 -8.06
CA ASP A 137 -6.02 12.74 -6.72
C ASP A 137 -4.66 12.04 -6.77
N VAL A 138 -4.48 11.05 -7.65
CA VAL A 138 -3.16 10.42 -7.88
C VAL A 138 -2.17 11.45 -8.41
N ASN A 139 -2.56 12.30 -9.35
CA ASN A 139 -1.70 13.34 -9.90
C ASN A 139 -1.32 14.39 -8.83
N LEU A 140 -2.29 14.83 -8.01
CA LEU A 140 -2.03 15.74 -6.90
C LEU A 140 -0.98 15.18 -5.92
N LEU A 141 -1.08 13.88 -5.61
CA LEU A 141 -0.10 13.21 -4.76
C LEU A 141 1.25 13.09 -5.45
N ALA A 142 1.29 12.83 -6.76
CA ALA A 142 2.53 12.76 -7.55
C ALA A 142 3.26 14.10 -7.58
N GLU A 143 2.54 15.21 -7.73
CA GLU A 143 3.10 16.56 -7.64
C GLU A 143 3.60 16.91 -6.23
N SER A 144 3.18 16.14 -5.22
CA SER A 144 3.54 16.34 -3.81
C SER A 144 4.79 15.57 -3.37
N ILE A 145 5.32 14.65 -4.17
CA ILE A 145 6.53 13.86 -3.86
C ILE A 145 7.69 14.11 -4.82
#